data_AF-A0A968VG67-F1
#
_entry.id   AF-A0A968VG67-F1
#
_cell.length_a   1.000
_cell.length_b   1.000
_cell.length_c   1.000
_cell.angle_alpha   90.00
_cell.angle_beta   90.00
_cell.angle_gamma   90.00
#
_symmetry.space_group_name_H-M   'P 1'
#
loop_
_entity.id
_entity.type
_entity.pdbx_description
1 polymer ?
#
loop_
_entity_poly.entity_id
_entity_poly.type
_entity_poly.pdbx_seq_one_letter_code
_entity_poly.pdbx_strand_id
1 'polypeptide(L)'
;MTSPPSRIISLTPTGFDILSELEVSPVKILSGSYFVPNFWAIAQAKPELIIGCVFPHRFWLRRLQQIAPVFLVTGNGDFETACQQLQDIAQLLGREQQALEVITTLKSQIKHYQTQLAFLGCVIS
;
A
#
# COMPACT_ATOMS: atom_id res chain seq x y z
N MET A 1 22.06 8.14 6.50
CA MET A 1 20.77 7.60 6.01
C MET A 1 20.23 6.67 7.09
N THR A 2 18.99 6.87 7.52
CA THR A 2 18.33 5.96 8.47
C THR A 2 18.00 4.65 7.76
N SER A 3 18.10 3.52 8.45
CA SER A 3 17.68 2.23 7.91
C SER A 3 16.19 2.25 7.53
N PRO A 4 15.76 1.51 6.48
CA PRO A 4 14.35 1.38 6.15
C PRO A 4 13.53 0.88 7.35
N PRO A 5 12.27 1.32 7.51
CA PRO A 5 11.44 0.90 8.62
C PRO A 5 11.08 -0.58 8.48
N SER A 6 11.32 -1.33 9.54
CA SER A 6 11.05 -2.76 9.70
C SER A 6 9.74 -3.04 10.44
N ARG A 7 9.33 -2.11 11.33
CA ARG A 7 8.11 -2.24 12.13
C ARG A 7 6.97 -1.41 11.56
N ILE A 8 6.24 -1.98 10.59
CA ILE A 8 5.19 -1.25 9.88
C ILE A 8 3.81 -1.69 10.37
N ILE A 9 2.92 -0.72 10.59
CA ILE A 9 1.48 -0.95 10.77
C ILE A 9 0.74 -0.48 9.53
N SER A 10 -0.09 -1.36 8.96
CA SER A 10 -1.08 -0.95 7.96
C SER A 10 -2.47 -0.83 8.58
N LEU A 11 -3.10 0.32 8.39
CA LEU A 11 -4.47 0.60 8.77
C LEU A 11 -5.46 0.42 7.60
N THR A 12 -4.98 0.01 6.43
CA THR A 12 -5.79 -0.13 5.22
C THR A 12 -5.52 -1.46 4.52
N PRO A 13 -6.53 -2.06 3.86
CA PRO A 13 -6.31 -3.23 3.01
C PRO A 13 -5.29 -2.93 1.89
N THR A 14 -5.45 -1.80 1.19
CA THR A 14 -4.52 -1.40 0.11
C THR A 14 -3.07 -1.29 0.57
N GLY A 15 -2.84 -0.72 1.77
CA GLY A 15 -1.50 -0.64 2.34
C GLY A 15 -0.96 -2.01 2.70
N PHE A 16 -1.81 -2.96 3.07
CA PHE A 16 -1.41 -4.35 3.30
C PHE A 16 -1.03 -5.05 1.99
N ASP A 17 -1.85 -4.92 0.95
CA ASP A 17 -1.59 -5.52 -0.35
C ASP A 17 -0.26 -5.02 -0.92
N ILE A 18 -0.01 -3.70 -0.87
CA ILE A 18 1.26 -3.11 -1.30
C ILE A 18 2.45 -3.68 -0.51
N LEU A 19 2.33 -3.81 0.81
CA LEU A 19 3.40 -4.39 1.61
C LEU A 19 3.66 -5.86 1.24
N SER A 20 2.61 -6.62 0.95
CA SER A 20 2.71 -8.00 0.51
C SER A 20 3.44 -8.12 -0.84
N GLU A 21 3.10 -7.26 -1.81
CA GLU A 21 3.77 -7.21 -3.12
C GLU A 21 5.26 -6.83 -3.00
N LEU A 22 5.63 -6.08 -1.96
CA LEU A 22 7.02 -5.72 -1.66
C LEU A 22 7.73 -6.73 -0.77
N GLU A 23 7.10 -7.87 -0.49
CA GLU A 23 7.62 -8.93 0.39
C GLU A 23 7.92 -8.42 1.82
N VAL A 24 7.19 -7.40 2.26
CA VAL A 24 7.32 -6.83 3.60
C VAL A 24 6.14 -7.29 4.46
N SER A 25 6.44 -8.08 5.49
CA SER A 25 5.43 -8.49 6.47
C SER A 25 5.17 -7.36 7.48
N PRO A 26 3.96 -6.77 7.54
CA PRO A 26 3.65 -5.80 8.58
C PRO A 26 3.60 -6.47 9.95
N VAL A 27 3.95 -5.70 10.98
CA VAL A 27 3.87 -6.17 12.38
C VAL A 27 2.42 -6.42 12.78
N LYS A 28 1.47 -5.67 12.21
CA LYS A 28 0.04 -5.83 12.47
C LYS A 28 -0.81 -5.20 11.38
N ILE A 29 -1.92 -5.87 11.06
CA ILE A 29 -2.97 -5.39 10.17
C ILE A 29 -4.14 -4.94 11.05
N LEU A 30 -4.63 -3.71 10.85
CA LEU A 30 -5.85 -3.18 11.46
C LEU A 30 -5.88 -3.29 13.00
N SER A 31 -5.15 -2.39 13.66
CA SER A 31 -5.32 -2.19 15.10
C SER A 31 -6.63 -1.44 15.35
N GLY A 32 -7.80 -2.08 15.27
CA GLY A 32 -9.12 -1.47 15.56
C GLY A 32 -10.05 -1.31 14.36
N SER A 33 -10.93 -0.32 14.40
CA SER A 33 -11.85 0.00 13.30
C SER A 33 -11.13 0.78 12.20
N TYR A 34 -11.51 0.54 10.94
CA TYR A 34 -11.04 1.35 9.82
C TYR A 34 -11.32 2.85 10.03
N PHE A 35 -12.43 3.22 10.67
CA PHE A 35 -12.75 4.62 10.95
C PHE A 35 -12.09 5.16 12.21
N VAL A 36 -11.86 4.30 13.20
CA VAL A 36 -11.33 4.68 14.51
C VAL A 36 -10.21 3.70 14.89
N PRO A 37 -8.95 4.07 14.60
CA PRO A 37 -7.80 3.26 14.96
C PRO A 37 -7.67 3.12 16.49
N ASN A 38 -7.27 1.94 16.94
CA ASN A 38 -6.89 1.65 18.32
C ASN A 38 -5.46 2.17 18.57
N PHE A 39 -5.37 3.44 18.97
CA PHE A 39 -4.10 4.13 19.24
C PHE A 39 -3.23 3.42 20.28
N TRP A 40 -3.84 2.78 21.29
CA TRP A 40 -3.09 2.06 22.32
C TRP A 40 -2.38 0.84 21.73
N ALA A 41 -3.10 0.04 20.92
CA ALA A 41 -2.50 -1.10 20.23
C ALA A 41 -1.43 -0.67 19.22
N ILE A 42 -1.63 0.44 18.51
CA ILE A 42 -0.64 1.02 17.59
C ILE A 42 0.62 1.44 18.36
N ALA A 43 0.47 2.17 19.46
CA ALA A 43 1.61 2.63 20.26
C ALA A 43 2.41 1.46 20.88
N GLN A 44 1.73 0.44 21.40
CA GLN A 44 2.40 -0.75 21.95
C GLN A 44 3.22 -1.51 20.91
N ALA A 45 2.76 -1.51 19.67
CA ALA A 45 3.49 -2.13 18.57
C ALA A 45 4.75 -1.35 18.17
N LYS A 46 5.03 -0.17 18.74
CA LYS A 46 6.23 0.64 18.47
C LYS A 46 6.57 0.68 16.97
N PRO A 47 5.65 1.18 16.11
CA PRO A 47 5.88 1.23 14.68
C PRO A 47 6.98 2.23 14.35
N GLU A 48 7.70 1.96 13.28
CA GLU A 48 8.64 2.89 12.63
C GLU A 48 7.94 3.61 11.45
N LEU A 49 6.83 3.05 10.96
CA LEU A 49 5.97 3.63 9.94
C LEU A 49 4.52 3.18 10.14
N ILE A 50 3.58 4.10 9.95
CA ILE A 50 2.14 3.82 9.88
C ILE A 50 1.65 4.14 8.47
N ILE A 51 1.00 3.17 7.82
CA ILE A 51 0.33 3.37 6.53
C ILE A 51 -1.17 3.49 6.76
N GLY A 52 -1.76 4.61 6.33
CA GLY A 52 -3.17 4.92 6.46
C GLY A 52 -3.80 5.35 5.12
N CYS A 53 -5.12 5.58 5.09
CA CYS A 53 -5.81 6.16 3.94
C CYS A 53 -6.08 7.64 4.22
N VAL A 54 -6.03 8.48 3.18
CA VAL A 54 -6.43 9.89 3.27
C VAL A 54 -7.79 10.04 3.96
N PHE A 55 -8.76 9.19 3.63
CA PHE A 55 -10.02 9.11 4.37
C PHE A 55 -10.21 7.69 4.93
N PRO A 56 -10.36 7.53 6.27
CA PRO A 56 -10.63 8.56 7.28
C PRO A 56 -9.39 9.01 8.06
N HIS A 57 -8.20 8.43 7.86
CA HIS A 57 -7.08 8.62 8.79
C HIS A 57 -6.51 10.04 8.83
N ARG A 58 -6.80 10.90 7.85
CA ARG A 58 -6.46 12.33 7.94
C ARG A 58 -7.01 13.01 9.20
N PHE A 59 -8.19 12.59 9.69
CA PHE A 59 -8.80 13.15 10.91
C PHE A 59 -7.99 12.80 12.17
N TRP A 60 -7.18 11.75 12.09
CA TRP A 60 -6.35 11.24 13.18
C TRP A 60 -4.86 11.52 12.97
N LEU A 61 -4.48 12.19 11.87
CA LEU A 61 -3.10 12.32 11.43
C LEU A 61 -2.18 12.86 12.52
N ARG A 62 -2.58 13.96 13.17
CA ARG A 62 -1.79 14.57 14.26
C ARG A 62 -1.53 13.61 15.41
N ARG A 63 -2.50 12.76 15.75
CA ARG A 63 -2.39 11.79 16.85
C ARG A 63 -1.56 10.57 16.44
N LEU A 64 -1.68 10.12 15.19
CA LEU A 64 -0.86 9.04 14.64
C LEU A 64 0.61 9.45 14.54
N GLN A 65 0.88 10.70 14.12
CA GLN A 65 2.23 11.26 14.00
C GLN A 65 2.98 11.40 15.33
N GLN A 66 2.26 11.43 16.46
CA GLN A 66 2.87 11.37 17.79
C GLN A 66 3.44 9.98 18.11
N ILE A 67 3.00 8.93 17.39
CA ILE A 67 3.45 7.56 17.59
C ILE A 67 4.59 7.23 16.63
N ALA A 68 4.40 7.49 15.34
CA ALA A 68 5.38 7.24 14.28
C ALA A 68 5.06 8.08 13.02
N PRO A 69 6.01 8.22 12.08
CA PRO A 69 5.71 8.76 10.75
C PRO A 69 4.50 8.08 10.10
N VAL A 70 3.69 8.87 9.39
CA VAL A 70 2.45 8.40 8.77
C VAL A 70 2.49 8.67 7.27
N PHE A 71 2.27 7.63 6.48
CA PHE A 71 2.06 7.71 5.03
C PHE A 71 0.57 7.50 4.72
N LEU A 72 -0.03 8.40 3.96
CA LEU A 72 -1.46 8.31 3.60
C LEU A 72 -1.61 7.95 2.12
N VAL A 73 -2.13 6.76 1.85
CA VAL A 73 -2.54 6.34 0.50
C VAL A 73 -3.88 6.96 0.12
N THR A 74 -4.08 7.23 -1.16
CA THR A 74 -5.34 7.72 -1.73
C THR A 74 -6.17 6.54 -2.23
N GLY A 75 -7.49 6.62 -2.14
CA GLY A 75 -8.39 5.53 -2.56
C GLY A 75 -8.98 5.73 -3.95
N ASN A 76 -8.35 6.53 -4.82
CA ASN A 76 -9.00 7.03 -6.04
C ASN A 76 -9.32 5.93 -7.08
N GLY A 77 -8.77 4.72 -6.89
CA GLY A 77 -9.20 3.49 -7.56
C GLY A 77 -8.64 3.27 -8.97
N ASP A 78 -7.88 4.20 -9.52
CA ASP A 78 -7.23 4.02 -10.81
C ASP A 78 -5.87 3.29 -10.69
N PHE A 79 -5.53 2.56 -11.74
CA PHE A 79 -4.37 1.69 -11.78
C PHE A 79 -3.04 2.45 -11.67
N GLU A 80 -2.93 3.63 -12.28
CA GLU A 80 -1.68 4.41 -12.23
C GLU A 80 -1.46 5.01 -10.83
N THR A 81 -2.52 5.45 -10.15
CA THR A 81 -2.46 5.85 -8.74
C THR A 81 -2.01 4.68 -7.86
N ALA A 82 -2.50 3.46 -8.10
CA ALA A 82 -2.04 2.28 -7.37
C ALA A 82 -0.55 1.97 -7.62
N CYS A 83 -0.10 2.08 -8.89
CA CYS A 83 1.31 1.94 -9.25
C CYS A 83 2.19 2.99 -8.54
N GLN A 84 1.74 4.25 -8.51
CA GLN A 84 2.48 5.32 -7.84
C GLN A 84 2.59 5.06 -6.33
N GLN A 85 1.52 4.61 -5.69
CA GLN A 85 1.54 4.28 -4.25
C GLN A 85 2.49 3.12 -3.94
N LEU A 86 2.52 2.11 -4.79
CA LEU A 86 3.47 1.00 -4.69
C LEU A 86 4.91 1.52 -4.79
N GLN A 87 5.19 2.43 -5.73
CA GLN A 87 6.52 3.05 -5.87
C GLN A 87 6.90 3.93 -4.67
N ASP A 88 5.99 4.77 -4.19
CA ASP A 88 6.24 5.67 -3.06
C ASP A 88 6.55 4.86 -1.79
N ILE A 89 5.77 3.82 -1.51
CA ILE A 89 6.01 2.92 -0.37
C ILE A 89 7.32 2.16 -0.59
N ALA A 90 7.59 1.66 -1.79
CA ALA A 90 8.84 0.98 -2.09
C ALA A 90 10.07 1.86 -1.86
N GLN A 91 10.01 3.14 -2.21
CA GLN A 91 11.08 4.10 -1.93
C GLN A 91 11.29 4.30 -0.43
N LEU A 92 10.21 4.36 0.36
CA LEU A 92 10.31 4.42 1.83
C LEU A 92 10.96 3.18 2.43
N LEU A 93 10.81 2.02 1.77
CA LEU A 93 11.26 0.72 2.26
C LEU A 93 12.58 0.23 1.64
N GLY A 94 13.13 0.96 0.67
CA GLY A 94 14.30 0.50 -0.11
C GLY A 94 13.98 -0.76 -0.92
N ARG A 95 12.85 -0.75 -1.62
CA ARG A 95 12.27 -1.85 -2.41
C ARG A 95 11.90 -1.43 -3.83
N GLU A 96 12.54 -0.39 -4.35
CA GLU A 96 12.21 0.24 -5.63
C GLU A 96 12.29 -0.75 -6.80
N GLN A 97 13.28 -1.65 -6.77
CA GLN A 97 13.45 -2.68 -7.79
C GLN A 97 12.31 -3.69 -7.78
N GLN A 98 11.86 -4.13 -6.59
CA GLN A 98 10.72 -5.03 -6.44
C GLN A 98 9.43 -4.37 -6.96
N ALA A 99 9.20 -3.11 -6.62
CA ALA A 99 8.05 -2.36 -7.17
C ALA A 99 8.07 -2.31 -8.70
N LEU A 100 9.24 -2.06 -9.30
CA LEU A 100 9.38 -2.03 -10.75
C LEU A 100 9.05 -3.38 -11.39
N GLU A 101 9.49 -4.49 -10.80
CA GLU A 101 9.21 -5.85 -11.27
C GLU A 101 7.72 -6.18 -11.18
N VAL A 102 7.08 -5.87 -10.04
CA VAL A 102 5.64 -6.06 -9.84
C VAL A 102 4.84 -5.25 -10.86
N ILE A 103 5.13 -3.96 -11.04
CA ILE A 103 4.41 -3.08 -11.98
C ILE A 103 4.59 -3.57 -13.42
N THR A 104 5.80 -3.97 -13.79
CA THR A 104 6.08 -4.49 -15.14
C THR A 104 5.31 -5.77 -15.41
N THR A 105 5.26 -6.67 -14.43
CA THR A 105 4.51 -7.93 -14.51
C THR A 105 3.02 -7.66 -14.66
N LEU A 106 2.43 -6.79 -13.82
CA LEU A 106 1.03 -6.42 -13.90
C LEU A 106 0.68 -5.77 -15.25
N LYS A 107 1.49 -4.82 -15.72
CA LYS A 107 1.26 -4.17 -17.03
C LYS A 107 1.33 -5.19 -18.18
N SER A 108 2.24 -6.16 -18.11
CA SER A 108 2.34 -7.24 -19.10
C SER A 108 1.10 -8.16 -19.09
N GLN A 109 0.62 -8.54 -17.91
CA GLN A 109 -0.59 -9.37 -17.76
C GLN A 109 -1.84 -8.65 -18.28
N ILE A 110 -2.01 -7.38 -17.95
CA ILE A 110 -3.13 -6.56 -18.46
C ILE A 110 -3.12 -6.54 -19.99
N LYS A 111 -1.95 -6.29 -20.60
CA LYS A 111 -1.81 -6.29 -22.06
C LYS A 111 -2.11 -7.65 -22.68
N HIS A 112 -1.66 -8.73 -22.04
CA HIS A 112 -1.94 -10.09 -22.48
C HIS A 112 -3.44 -10.37 -22.51
N TYR A 113 -4.17 -10.06 -21.45
CA TYR A 113 -5.62 -10.26 -21.38
C TYR A 113 -6.39 -9.36 -22.35
N GLN A 114 -5.98 -8.11 -22.52
CA GLN A 114 -6.58 -7.23 -23.53
C GLN A 114 -6.45 -7.79 -24.95
N THR A 115 -5.30 -8.39 -25.27
CA THR A 115 -5.06 -9.02 -26.58
C THR A 115 -5.95 -10.26 -26.76
N GLN A 116 -6.08 -11.10 -25.73
CA GLN A 116 -6.97 -12.27 -25.77
C GLN A 116 -8.44 -11.88 -25.95
N LEU A 117 -8.90 -10.86 -25.22
CA LEU A 117 -10.28 -10.38 -25.32
C LEU A 117 -10.58 -9.78 -26.69
N ALA A 118 -9.66 -9.02 -27.28
CA ALA A 118 -9.81 -8.48 -28.64
C ALA A 118 -9.88 -9.60 -29.69
N PHE A 119 -9.06 -10.65 -29.53
CA PHE A 119 -9.08 -11.81 -30.41
C PHE A 119 -10.41 -12.58 -30.30
N LEU A 120 -10.89 -12.85 -29.08
CA LEU A 120 -12.19 -13.50 -28.83
C LEU A 120 -13.36 -12.69 -29.38
N GLY A 121 -13.36 -11.36 -29.20
CA GLY A 121 -14.40 -10.48 -29.75
C GLY A 121 -14.45 -10.48 -31.28
N CYS A 122 -13.29 -10.63 -31.94
CA CYS A 122 -13.19 -10.72 -33.40
C CYS A 122 -13.66 -12.07 -33.97
N VAL A 123 -13.61 -13.14 -33.18
CA VAL A 123 -14.01 -14.50 -33.61
C VAL A 123 -15.52 -14.74 -33.44
N ILE A 124 -16.18 -13.97 -32.58
CA ILE A 124 -17.61 -14.09 -32.27
C ILE A 124 -18.46 -13.06 -33.05
N SER A 125 -17.83 -12.11 -33.76
CA SER A 125 -18.47 -11.11 -34.64
C SER A 125 -18.51 -11.58 -36.09
#